data_AF-A0A374WBV1-F1
#
_entry.id   AF-A0A374WBV1-F1
#
_cell.length_a   1.000
_cell.length_b   1.000
_cell.length_c   1.000
_cell.angle_alpha   90.00
_cell.angle_beta   90.00
_cell.angle_gamma   90.00
#
_symmetry.space_group_name_H-M   'P 1'
#
loop_
_entity.id
_entity.type
_entity.pdbx_description
1 polymer ?
#
loop_
_entity_poly.entity_id
_entity_poly.type
_entity_poly.pdbx_seq_one_letter_code
_entity_poly.pdbx_strand_id
1 'polypeptide(L)'
;MIKNKDLEAFNNSEDAKRVNMLMSAAYLLFTEAMNITEELNDILSKRNLSVGIFKHHHRSLNKSFDIYHADFKSMIKRPEEKENFIIDFEQFDKEFRKFAKLNIK
;
A
#
# COMPACT_ATOMS: atom_id res chain seq x y z
N MET A 1 2.70 21.19 -19.24
CA MET A 1 1.68 20.34 -19.88
C MET A 1 2.41 19.29 -20.69
N ILE A 2 2.23 17.99 -20.39
CA ILE A 2 2.89 16.90 -21.14
C ILE A 2 2.26 16.85 -22.54
N LYS A 3 3.07 16.84 -23.60
CA LYS A 3 2.56 16.74 -24.97
C LYS A 3 2.09 15.30 -25.21
N ASN A 4 0.96 15.09 -25.90
CA ASN A 4 0.40 13.75 -26.15
C ASN A 4 1.41 12.77 -26.77
N LYS A 5 2.28 13.25 -27.66
CA LYS A 5 3.32 12.42 -28.28
C LYS A 5 4.37 11.90 -27.29
N ASP A 6 4.72 12.70 -26.28
CA ASP A 6 5.69 12.31 -25.25
C ASP A 6 5.06 11.28 -24.30
N LEU A 7 3.76 11.39 -24.05
CA LEU A 7 3.00 10.43 -23.25
C LEU A 7 2.86 9.07 -23.95
N GLU A 8 2.58 9.06 -25.26
CA GLU A 8 2.53 7.82 -26.04
C GLU A 8 3.90 7.13 -26.13
N ALA A 9 4.97 7.90 -26.31
CA ALA A 9 6.33 7.37 -26.30
C ALA A 9 6.67 6.75 -24.93
N PHE A 10 6.32 7.44 -23.85
CA PHE A 10 6.51 6.94 -22.49
C PHE A 10 5.73 5.64 -22.24
N ASN A 11 4.44 5.59 -22.58
CA ASN A 11 3.60 4.41 -22.33
C ASN A 11 4.12 3.12 -23.00
N ASN A 12 4.89 3.26 -24.08
CA ASN A 12 5.50 2.13 -24.80
C ASN A 12 6.95 1.83 -24.37
N SER A 13 7.50 2.63 -23.45
CA SER A 13 8.88 2.49 -22.98
C SER A 13 9.02 1.44 -21.87
N GLU A 14 10.26 1.01 -21.65
CA GLU A 14 10.62 0.19 -20.49
C GLU A 14 10.48 0.97 -19.17
N ASP A 15 10.64 2.28 -19.20
CA ASP A 15 10.45 3.15 -18.05
C ASP A 15 9.00 3.13 -17.54
N ALA A 16 8.00 3.11 -18.42
CA ALA A 16 6.60 2.99 -18.00
C ALA A 16 6.33 1.65 -17.30
N LYS A 17 6.91 0.55 -17.80
CA LYS A 17 6.81 -0.75 -17.12
C LYS A 17 7.47 -0.69 -15.75
N ARG A 18 8.66 -0.07 -15.66
CA ARG A 18 9.39 0.08 -14.40
C ARG A 18 8.62 0.94 -13.39
N VAL A 19 8.01 2.04 -13.83
CA VAL A 19 7.18 2.90 -12.99
C VAL A 19 5.99 2.12 -12.43
N ASN A 20 5.29 1.34 -13.26
CA ASN A 20 4.20 0.50 -12.79
C ASN A 20 4.67 -0.48 -11.70
N MET A 21 5.78 -1.19 -11.93
CA MET A 21 6.33 -2.13 -10.94
C MET A 21 6.71 -1.44 -9.62
N LEU A 22 7.35 -0.27 -9.69
CA LEU A 22 7.75 0.50 -8.51
C LEU A 22 6.54 1.01 -7.74
N MET A 23 5.52 1.51 -8.44
CA MET A 23 4.29 1.97 -7.81
C MET A 23 3.55 0.83 -7.12
N SER A 24 3.40 -0.33 -7.77
CA SER A 24 2.79 -1.51 -7.15
C SER A 24 3.57 -1.98 -5.92
N ALA A 25 4.90 -2.07 -6.00
CA ALA A 25 5.73 -2.49 -4.87
C ALA A 25 5.65 -1.51 -3.69
N ALA A 26 5.71 -0.20 -3.95
CA ALA A 26 5.57 0.82 -2.91
C ALA A 26 4.18 0.76 -2.26
N TYR A 27 3.13 0.60 -3.07
CA TYR A 27 1.76 0.50 -2.56
C TYR A 27 1.57 -0.75 -1.67
N LEU A 28 2.10 -1.92 -2.05
CA LEU A 28 2.11 -3.12 -1.20
C LEU A 28 2.80 -2.88 0.15
N LEU A 29 3.99 -2.26 0.11
CA LEU A 29 4.77 -1.97 1.32
C LEU A 29 4.03 -1.03 2.27
N PHE A 30 3.40 0.02 1.73
CA PHE A 30 2.63 0.96 2.54
C PHE A 30 1.39 0.32 3.16
N THR A 31 0.65 -0.50 2.39
CA THR A 31 -0.51 -1.23 2.91
C THR A 31 -0.11 -2.14 4.07
N GLU A 32 0.98 -2.89 3.94
CA GLU A 32 1.47 -3.76 5.01
C GLU A 32 1.89 -2.98 6.26
N ALA A 33 2.58 -1.86 6.07
CA ALA A 33 2.96 -0.98 7.18
C ALA A 33 1.72 -0.43 7.93
N MET A 34 0.64 -0.10 7.22
CA MET A 34 -0.61 0.32 7.84
C MET A 34 -1.25 -0.82 8.63
N ASN A 35 -1.35 -2.02 8.04
CA ASN A 35 -1.95 -3.20 8.69
C ASN A 35 -1.26 -3.55 10.02
N ILE A 36 0.08 -3.56 10.04
CA ILE A 36 0.85 -3.85 11.26
C ILE A 36 0.67 -2.75 12.30
N THR A 37 0.60 -1.49 11.86
CA THR A 37 0.41 -0.36 12.78
C THR A 37 -1.00 -0.37 13.38
N GLU A 38 -2.00 -0.77 12.61
CA GLU A 38 -3.36 -0.97 13.10
C GLU A 38 -3.40 -2.12 14.13
N GLU A 39 -2.77 -3.26 13.82
CA GLU A 39 -2.65 -4.38 14.75
C GLU A 39 -1.96 -3.98 16.08
N LEU A 40 -0.87 -3.21 15.99
CA LEU A 40 -0.20 -2.62 17.15
C LEU A 40 -1.15 -1.73 17.97
N ASN A 41 -1.87 -0.83 17.30
CA ASN A 41 -2.80 0.09 17.96
C ASN A 41 -3.96 -0.65 18.65
N ASP A 42 -4.44 -1.74 18.06
CA ASP A 42 -5.46 -2.60 18.66
C ASP A 42 -4.96 -3.27 19.94
N ILE A 43 -3.73 -3.81 19.92
CA ILE A 43 -3.10 -4.43 21.10
C ILE A 43 -2.93 -3.39 22.22
N LEU A 44 -2.42 -2.20 21.90
CA LEU A 44 -2.24 -1.12 22.87
C LEU A 44 -3.58 -0.63 23.43
N SER A 45 -4.59 -0.48 22.58
CA SER A 45 -5.93 -0.02 22.98
C SER A 45 -6.60 -1.01 23.92
N LYS A 46 -6.49 -2.32 23.66
CA LYS A 46 -7.00 -3.39 24.54
C LYS A 46 -6.38 -3.37 25.95
N ARG A 47 -5.20 -2.78 26.11
CA ARG A 47 -4.47 -2.67 27.39
C ARG A 47 -4.56 -1.28 28.03
N ASN A 48 -5.34 -0.36 27.46
CA ASN A 48 -5.40 1.06 27.89
C ASN A 48 -4.03 1.78 27.82
N LEU A 49 -3.11 1.32 26.97
CA LEU A 49 -1.76 1.88 26.80
C LEU A 49 -1.64 2.82 25.59
N SER A 50 -2.74 3.43 25.16
CA SER A 50 -2.75 4.23 23.93
C SER A 50 -1.94 5.52 24.12
N VAL A 51 -0.84 5.65 23.38
CA VAL A 51 -0.01 6.86 23.35
C VAL A 51 -0.70 7.90 22.46
N GLY A 52 -1.30 8.93 23.07
CA GLY A 52 -2.17 9.88 22.37
C GLY A 52 -1.55 10.57 21.14
N ILE A 53 -0.26 10.93 21.20
CA ILE A 53 0.46 11.57 20.08
C ILE A 53 0.67 10.59 18.92
N PHE A 54 1.09 9.36 19.22
CA PHE A 54 1.28 8.32 18.20
C PHE A 54 -0.04 7.99 17.48
N LYS A 55 -1.13 7.86 18.25
CA LYS A 55 -2.47 7.63 17.69
C LYS A 55 -2.94 8.78 16.79
N HIS A 56 -2.64 10.02 17.16
CA HIS A 56 -3.00 11.20 16.37
C HIS A 56 -2.27 11.22 15.02
N HIS A 57 -0.93 11.07 15.03
CA HIS A 57 -0.15 11.04 13.80
C HIS A 57 -0.49 9.86 12.90
N HIS A 58 -0.73 8.68 13.48
CA HIS A 58 -1.16 7.51 12.71
C HIS A 58 -2.51 7.75 12.03
N ARG A 59 -3.48 8.37 12.70
CA ARG A 59 -4.76 8.73 12.05
C ARG A 59 -4.57 9.70 10.88
N SER A 60 -3.68 10.67 11.01
CA SER A 60 -3.37 11.60 9.92
C SER A 60 -2.71 10.87 8.75
N LEU A 61 -1.80 9.94 9.04
CA LEU A 61 -1.15 9.10 8.04
C LEU A 61 -2.16 8.21 7.31
N ASN A 62 -3.08 7.57 8.03
CA ASN A 62 -4.15 6.76 7.43
C ASN A 62 -5.03 7.60 6.51
N LYS A 63 -5.44 8.80 6.92
CA LYS A 63 -6.23 9.69 6.05
C LYS A 63 -5.50 10.04 4.76
N SER A 64 -4.21 10.35 4.83
CA SER A 64 -3.40 10.62 3.64
C SER A 64 -3.25 9.37 2.78
N PHE A 65 -3.10 8.20 3.41
CA PHE A 65 -3.00 6.93 2.70
C PHE A 65 -4.32 6.53 2.05
N ASP A 66 -5.48 6.81 2.65
CA ASP A 66 -6.81 6.55 2.06
C ASP A 66 -7.00 7.34 0.75
N ILE A 67 -6.56 8.60 0.74
CA ILE A 67 -6.58 9.44 -0.47
C ILE A 67 -5.66 8.84 -1.54
N TYR A 68 -4.41 8.53 -1.16
CA TYR A 68 -3.46 7.90 -2.08
C TYR A 68 -3.95 6.54 -2.60
N HIS A 69 -4.58 5.74 -1.76
CA HIS A 69 -5.18 4.46 -2.11
C HIS A 69 -6.32 4.64 -3.12
N ALA A 70 -7.21 5.61 -2.89
CA ALA A 70 -8.30 5.90 -3.82
C ALA A 70 -7.76 6.29 -5.20
N ASP A 71 -6.75 7.15 -5.25
CA ASP A 71 -6.08 7.55 -6.48
C ASP A 71 -5.44 6.33 -7.17
N PHE A 72 -4.65 5.53 -6.45
CA PHE A 72 -4.00 4.33 -6.98
C PHE A 72 -5.02 3.32 -7.52
N LYS A 73 -6.07 3.04 -6.76
CA LYS A 73 -7.15 2.11 -7.16
C LYS A 73 -7.89 2.59 -8.40
N SER A 74 -8.04 3.90 -8.58
CA SER A 74 -8.63 4.48 -9.79
C SER A 74 -7.80 4.24 -11.05
N MET A 75 -6.49 4.00 -10.91
CA MET A 75 -5.58 3.69 -12.02
C MET A 75 -5.74 2.24 -12.50
N ILE A 76 -6.22 1.34 -11.65
CA ILE A 76 -6.47 -0.08 -12.00
C ILE A 76 -7.80 -0.19 -12.73
N LYS A 77 -7.73 -0.26 -14.06
CA LYS A 77 -8.91 -0.23 -14.93
C LYS A 77 -9.56 -1.59 -15.09
N ARG A 78 -8.78 -2.68 -14.99
CA ARG A 78 -9.26 -4.03 -15.29
C ARG A 78 -9.61 -4.80 -14.01
N PRO A 79 -10.79 -5.46 -13.93
CA PRO A 79 -11.18 -6.23 -12.76
C PRO A 79 -10.19 -7.34 -12.39
N GLU A 80 -9.63 -8.04 -13.37
CA GLU A 80 -8.66 -9.12 -13.16
C GLU A 80 -7.35 -8.62 -12.53
N GLU A 81 -6.94 -7.38 -12.83
CA GLU A 81 -5.76 -6.77 -12.22
C GLU A 81 -5.98 -6.43 -10.74
N LYS A 82 -7.24 -6.19 -10.33
CA LYS A 82 -7.60 -5.98 -8.91
C LYS A 82 -7.50 -7.27 -8.12
N GLU A 83 -7.96 -8.37 -8.69
CA GLU A 83 -7.89 -9.69 -8.05
C GLU A 83 -6.42 -10.15 -7.92
N ASN A 84 -5.64 -10.01 -8.99
CA ASN A 84 -4.20 -10.30 -8.95
C ASN A 84 -3.49 -9.47 -7.88
N PHE A 85 -3.86 -8.19 -7.75
CA PHE A 85 -3.30 -7.32 -6.73
C PHE A 85 -3.61 -7.81 -5.30
N ILE A 86 -4.82 -8.32 -5.04
CA ILE A 86 -5.19 -8.90 -3.74
C ILE A 86 -4.33 -10.13 -3.45
N ILE A 87 -4.16 -11.02 -4.44
CA ILE A 87 -3.33 -12.22 -4.32
C ILE A 87 -1.87 -11.85 -4.05
N ASP A 88 -1.32 -10.88 -4.79
CA ASP A 88 0.04 -10.37 -4.60
C ASP A 88 0.22 -9.80 -3.19
N PHE A 89 -0.79 -9.11 -2.66
CA PHE A 89 -0.79 -8.58 -1.31
C PHE A 89 -0.80 -9.68 -0.25
N GLU A 90 -1.67 -10.69 -0.37
CA GLU A 90 -1.71 -11.82 0.56
C GLU A 90 -0.39 -12.59 0.58
N GLN A 91 0.24 -12.78 -0.58
CA GLN A 91 1.54 -13.42 -0.67
C GLN A 91 2.63 -12.56 -0.03
N PHE A 92 2.60 -11.25 -0.26
CA PHE A 92 3.55 -10.31 0.32
C PHE A 92 3.43 -10.25 1.85
N ASP A 93 2.22 -10.07 2.40
CA ASP A 93 1.95 -10.08 3.85
C ASP A 93 2.51 -11.36 4.49
N LYS A 94 2.24 -12.52 3.90
CA LYS A 94 2.74 -13.81 4.40
C LYS A 94 4.26 -13.86 4.48
N GLU A 95 4.96 -13.50 3.40
CA GLU A 95 6.42 -13.52 3.38
C GLU A 95 7.02 -12.44 4.29
N PHE A 96 6.42 -11.25 4.33
CA PHE A 96 6.83 -10.16 5.21
C PHE A 96 6.70 -10.56 6.68
N ARG A 97 5.55 -11.08 7.10
CA ARG A 97 5.30 -11.51 8.48
C ARG A 97 6.26 -12.61 8.91
N LYS A 98 6.52 -13.58 8.02
CA LYS A 98 7.53 -14.62 8.24
C LYS A 98 8.92 -14.01 8.45
N PHE A 99 9.34 -13.08 7.60
CA PHE A 99 10.61 -12.37 7.74
C PHE A 99 10.69 -11.58 9.06
N ALA A 100 9.65 -10.82 9.38
CA ALA A 100 9.55 -9.98 10.56
C ALA A 100 9.32 -10.77 11.87
N LYS A 101 9.19 -12.10 11.79
CA LYS A 101 8.88 -12.99 12.92
C LYS A 101 7.59 -12.59 13.65
N LEU A 102 6.62 -12.06 12.90
CA LEU A 102 5.26 -11.84 13.38
C LEU A 102 4.55 -13.19 13.36
N ASN A 103 3.82 -13.54 14.43
CA ASN A 103 3.03 -14.76 14.44
C ASN A 103 2.09 -14.74 13.22
N ILE A 104 2.15 -15.77 12.40
CA ILE A 104 1.20 -15.98 11.31
C ILE A 104 -0.16 -16.19 12.00
N LYS A 105 -1.14 -15.33 11.73
CA LYS A 105 -2.50 -15.44 12.26
C LYS A 105 -3.11 -16.80 11.92
#